data_AF-A0A533ZDY5-F1
#
_entry.id   AF-A0A533ZDY5-F1
#
_cell.length_a   1.000
_cell.length_b   1.000
_cell.length_c   1.000
_cell.angle_alpha   90.00
_cell.angle_beta   90.00
_cell.angle_gamma   90.00
#
_symmetry.space_group_name_H-M   'P 1'
#
loop_
_entity.id
_entity.type
_entity.pdbx_description
1 polymer ?
#
loop_
_entity_poly.entity_id
_entity_poly.type
_entity_poly.pdbx_seq_one_letter_code
_entity_poly.pdbx_strand_id
1 'polypeptide(L)' 'MSIEELEAEALRLDPKARARLAGKLLESLENLSEVENARLWAEEAQRRDAEMDVNPDSRCSAAKVFSDARAKLK' A
#
# COMPACT_ATOMS: atom_id res chain seq x y z
N MET A 1 -7.53 7.87 23.36
CA MET A 1 -7.07 6.54 22.94
C MET A 1 -6.18 6.76 21.73
N SER A 2 -4.91 6.38 21.80
CA SER A 2 -3.93 6.55 20.72
C SER A 2 -4.05 5.44 19.67
N ILE A 3 -3.39 5.61 18.52
CA ILE A 3 -3.33 4.56 17.48
C ILE A 3 -2.63 3.32 18.03
N GLU A 4 -1.55 3.51 18.79
CA GLU A 4 -0.79 2.44 19.40
C GLU A 4 -1.64 1.64 20.41
N GLU A 5 -2.49 2.33 21.18
CA GLU A 5 -3.45 1.66 22.08
C GLU A 5 -4.51 0.86 21.32
N LEU A 6 -5.01 1.40 20.20
CA LEU A 6 -5.98 0.72 19.32
C LEU A 6 -5.37 -0.52 18.64
N GLU A 7 -4.14 -0.41 18.15
CA GLU A 7 -3.40 -1.53 17.55
C GLU A 7 -3.16 -2.63 18.57
N ALA A 8 -2.71 -2.26 19.78
CA ALA A 8 -2.49 -3.22 20.86
C ALA A 8 -3.78 -3.98 21.22
N GLU A 9 -4.92 -3.29 21.26
CA GLU A 9 -6.21 -3.93 21.55
C GLU A 9 -6.70 -4.79 20.39
N ALA A 10 -6.54 -4.34 19.15
CA ALA A 10 -6.88 -5.14 17.96
C ALA A 10 -6.04 -6.43 17.87
N LEU A 11 -4.79 -6.39 18.32
CA LEU A 11 -3.90 -7.55 18.37
C LEU A 11 -4.28 -8.56 19.46
N ARG A 12 -5.03 -8.15 20.50
CA ARG A 12 -5.58 -9.06 21.53
C ARG A 12 -6.76 -9.91 21.04
N LEU A 13 -7.39 -9.53 19.93
CA LEU A 13 -8.49 -10.30 19.34
C LEU A 13 -8.01 -11.69 18.87
N ASP A 14 -8.92 -12.66 18.86
CA ASP A 14 -8.65 -13.95 18.22
C ASP A 14 -8.41 -13.77 16.69
N PRO A 15 -7.73 -14.72 16.02
CA PRO A 15 -7.39 -14.57 14.61
C PRO A 15 -8.59 -14.29 13.69
N LYS A 16 -9.78 -14.84 13.98
CA LYS A 16 -10.97 -14.65 13.15
C LYS A 16 -11.56 -13.26 13.36
N ALA A 17 -11.66 -12.79 14.61
CA ALA A 17 -12.13 -11.44 14.91
C ALA A 17 -11.17 -10.38 14.35
N ARG A 18 -9.85 -10.60 14.47
CA ARG A 18 -8.84 -9.70 13.88
C ARG A 18 -8.93 -9.64 12.36
N ALA A 19 -9.07 -10.78 11.68
CA ALA A 19 -9.25 -10.81 10.21
C ALA A 19 -10.52 -10.05 9.79
N ARG A 20 -11.63 -10.19 10.53
CA ARG A 20 -12.86 -9.45 10.27
C ARG A 20 -12.68 -7.94 10.47
N LEU A 21 -11.96 -7.51 11.50
CA LEU A 21 -11.64 -6.11 11.73
C LEU A 21 -10.78 -5.54 10.61
N ALA A 22 -9.74 -6.28 10.19
CA ALA A 22 -8.90 -5.89 9.06
C ALA A 22 -9.71 -5.70 7.77
N GLY A 23 -10.65 -6.61 7.47
CA GLY A 23 -11.55 -6.47 6.31
C GLY A 23 -12.38 -5.19 6.36
N LYS A 24 -12.98 -4.86 7.51
CA LYS A 24 -13.74 -3.61 7.69
C LYS A 24 -12.90 -2.35 7.51
N LEU A 25 -11.67 -2.38 8.03
CA LEU A 25 -10.74 -1.26 7.86
C LEU A 25 -10.37 -1.10 6.38
N LEU A 26 -10.12 -2.18 5.66
CA LEU A 26 -9.87 -2.14 4.22
C LEU A 26 -11.07 -1.61 3.45
N GLU A 27 -12.28 -2.11 3.69
CA GLU A 27 -13.53 -1.61 3.07
C GLU A 27 -13.75 -0.11 3.34
N SER A 28 -13.33 0.39 4.51
CA SER A 28 -13.44 1.81 4.83
C SER A 28 -12.55 2.69 3.94
N LEU A 29 -11.44 2.14 3.42
CA LEU A 29 -10.52 2.82 2.52
C LEU A 29 -10.97 2.76 1.05
N GLU A 30 -11.96 1.93 0.71
CA GLU A 30 -12.49 1.85 -0.66
C GLU A 30 -13.54 2.93 -0.96
N ASN A 31 -14.12 3.56 0.07
CA ASN A 31 -15.15 4.60 -0.05
C ASN A 31 -14.60 6.03 0.03
N LEU A 32 -13.33 6.23 -0.30
CA LEU A 32 -12.71 7.56 -0.32
C LEU A 32 -13.27 8.42 -1.45
N SER A 33 -13.44 9.72 -1.19
CA SER A 33 -13.82 10.66 -2.25
C SER A 33 -12.75 10.72 -3.35
N GLU A 34 -13.12 11.07 -4.59
CA GLU A 34 -12.15 11.21 -5.67
C GLU A 34 -11.03 12.21 -5.34
N VAL A 35 -11.37 13.29 -4.63
CA VAL A 35 -10.41 14.31 -4.19
C VAL A 35 -9.40 13.73 -3.20
N GLU A 36 -9.88 12.94 -2.24
CA GLU A 36 -9.03 12.29 -1.26
C GLU A 36 -8.14 11.21 -1.89
N ASN A 37 -8.71 10.41 -2.79
CA ASN A 37 -7.94 9.45 -3.58
C ASN A 37 -6.84 10.14 -4.40
N ALA A 38 -7.17 11.22 -5.12
CA ALA A 38 -6.18 11.95 -5.92
C ALA A 38 -5.04 12.50 -5.05
N ARG A 39 -5.37 13.05 -3.86
CA ARG A 39 -4.37 13.52 -2.90
C ARG A 39 -3.44 12.39 -2.44
N LEU A 40 -4.01 11.26 -2.02
CA LEU A 40 -3.23 10.11 -1.53
C LEU A 40 -2.32 9.52 -2.62
N TRP A 41 -2.81 9.43 -3.86
CA TRP A 41 -1.99 8.98 -4.99
C TRP A 41 -0.86 9.95 -5.32
N ALA A 42 -1.08 11.27 -5.22
CA ALA A 42 -0.04 12.26 -5.42
C ALA A 42 1.06 12.17 -4.33
N GLU A 43 0.65 12.05 -3.07
CA GLU A 43 1.58 11.86 -1.94
C GLU A 43 2.40 10.57 -2.09
N GLU A 44 1.75 9.48 -2.47
CA GLU A 44 2.43 8.20 -2.69
C GLU A 44 3.38 8.23 -3.89
N ALA A 45 3.01 8.93 -4.97
CA ALA A 45 3.89 9.12 -6.11
C ALA A 45 5.16 9.90 -5.71
N GLN A 46 5.01 10.99 -4.94
CA GLN A 46 6.15 11.75 -4.43
C GLN A 46 7.04 10.91 -3.50
N ARG A 47 6.42 10.12 -2.61
CA ARG A 47 7.17 9.23 -1.70
C ARG A 47 7.99 8.20 -2.47
N ARG A 48 7.40 7.57 -3.50
CA ARG A 48 8.08 6.58 -4.34
C ARG A 48 9.20 7.18 -5.20
N ASP A 49 8.99 8.39 -5.72
CA ASP A 49 10.02 9.12 -6.47
C ASP A 49 11.25 9.40 -5.57
N ALA A 50 11.01 9.93 -4.37
CA ALA A 50 12.07 10.15 -3.39
C ALA A 50 12.76 8.85 -2.94
N GLU A 51 12.01 7.76 -2.77
CA GLU A 51 12.55 6.44 -2.45
C GLU A 51 13.46 5.92 -3.58
N MET A 52 13.06 6.10 -4.83
CA MET A 52 13.87 5.74 -5.99
C MET A 52 15.18 6.53 -6.00
N ASP A 53 15.19 7.80 -5.63
CA ASP A 53 16.43 8.61 -5.57
C ASP A 53 17.44 8.09 -4.55
N VAL A 54 16.97 7.64 -3.39
CA VAL A 54 17.85 7.19 -2.29
C VAL A 54 18.18 5.70 -2.31
N ASN A 55 17.37 4.87 -2.99
CA ASN A 55 17.55 3.42 -3.06
C ASN A 55 17.72 2.95 -4.51
N PRO A 56 18.97 2.89 -5.03
CA PRO A 56 19.25 2.43 -6.39
C PRO A 56 18.77 1.00 -6.69
N ASP A 57 18.71 0.13 -5.67
CA ASP A 57 18.30 -1.28 -5.83
C ASP A 57 16.78 -1.42 -6.04
N SER A 58 16.00 -0.37 -5.72
CA SER A 58 14.56 -0.33 -5.99
C SER A 58 14.24 -0.02 -7.46
N ARG A 59 15.23 0.43 -8.24
CA ARG A 59 15.06 0.83 -9.64
C ARG A 59 15.08 -0.38 -10.56
N CYS A 60 14.26 -0.36 -11.60
CA CYS A 60 14.32 -1.34 -12.68
C CYS A 60 14.50 -0.62 -14.01
N SER A 61 15.42 -1.09 -14.85
CA SER A 61 15.61 -0.50 -16.17
C SER A 61 14.39 -0.81 -17.06
N ALA A 62 13.99 0.16 -17.88
CA ALA A 62 12.89 -0.04 -18.82
C ALA A 62 13.10 -1.27 -19.71
N ALA A 63 14.34 -1.52 -20.15
CA ALA A 63 14.70 -2.71 -20.94
C ALA A 63 14.38 -4.02 -20.21
N LYS A 64 14.73 -4.12 -18.92
CA LYS A 64 14.41 -5.29 -18.10
C LYS A 64 12.91 -5.45 -17.90
N VAL A 65 12.19 -4.38 -17.55
CA VAL A 65 10.73 -4.38 -17.39
C VAL A 65 10.05 -4.92 -18.66
N PHE A 66 10.41 -4.38 -19.82
CA PHE A 66 9.83 -4.80 -21.10
C PHE A 66 10.18 -6.25 -21.47
N SER A 67 11.39 -6.71 -21.16
CA SER A 67 11.79 -8.10 -21.37
C SER A 67 10.93 -9.05 -20.53
N ASP A 68 10.81 -8.78 -19.23
CA ASP A 68 10.08 -9.61 -18.27
C ASP A 68 8.57 -9.64 -18.60
N ALA A 69 7.99 -8.51 -18.99
CA ALA A 69 6.59 -8.43 -19.40
C ALA A 69 6.30 -9.28 -20.65
N ARG A 70 7.16 -9.20 -21.68
CA ARG A 70 7.01 -10.02 -22.89
C ARG A 70 7.18 -11.51 -22.65
N ALA A 71 8.08 -11.90 -21.73
CA ALA A 71 8.29 -13.29 -21.38
C ALA A 71 7.04 -13.96 -20.78
N LYS A 72 6.19 -13.20 -20.08
CA LYS A 72 4.93 -13.67 -19.47
C LYS A 72 3.77 -13.83 -20.45
N LEU A 73 3.90 -13.35 -21.69
CA LEU A 73 2.86 -13.46 -22.73
C LEU A 73 3.00 -14.73 -23.59
N LYS A 74 3.99 -15.58 -23.30
CA LYS A 74 4.19 -16.89 -23.92
C LYS A 74 3.58 -17.98 -23.05
#